data_AF-A0A9D4QUT3-F1
#
_entry.id   AF-A0A9D4QUT3-F1
#
_cell.length_a   1.000
_cell.length_b   1.000
_cell.length_c   1.000
_cell.angle_alpha   90.00
_cell.angle_beta   90.00
_cell.angle_gamma   90.00
#
_symmetry.space_group_name_H-M   'P 1'
#
loop_
_entity.id
_entity.type
_entity.pdbx_description
1 polymer ?
#
loop_
_entity_poly.entity_id
_entity_poly.type
_entity_poly.pdbx_seq_one_letter_code
_entity_poly.pdbx_strand_id
1 'polypeptide(L)'
;MSDEYKYNFTLDEGQDKILVNQDNFNLLKTPEGIWEAKYVSILLSGNGYKTILLEEPDRGMHPQFVKRTTQAIKQEIETKGTMALLTTHNTSFLTTSTLSNCYRFSRVGKACAVVSVGKIVHHKLKGLRLFANDLPNICFAKRVLFCEGDSDWLFLNEMEMLLLSCEDNNSVHTENEFLANHKKDIQNKSCELTITKLNGKMNTDECRKICESIGLPCIFPLDKDAREEQDKKTKNLKTI
;
A
#
# COMPACT_ATOMS: atom_id res chain seq x y z
N MET A 1 8.96 49.40 5.65
CA MET A 1 7.61 49.62 6.22
C MET A 1 6.89 48.30 6.07
N SER A 2 6.49 47.69 7.18
CA SER A 2 5.78 46.41 7.19
C SER A 2 4.33 46.67 6.79
N ASP A 3 3.89 46.11 5.67
CA ASP A 3 2.47 46.13 5.31
C ASP A 3 1.70 45.32 6.36
N GLU A 4 0.88 46.02 7.14
CA GLU A 4 0.08 45.45 8.21
C GLU A 4 -1.15 44.79 7.58
N TYR A 5 -1.12 43.45 7.48
CA TYR A 5 -2.24 42.68 6.92
C TYR A 5 -3.52 42.90 7.74
N LYS A 6 -4.61 43.31 7.07
CA LYS A 6 -5.94 43.45 7.68
C LYS A 6 -6.76 42.19 7.39
N TYR A 7 -7.19 41.52 8.45
CA TYR A 7 -8.02 40.30 8.40
C TYR A 7 -9.44 40.61 8.85
N ASN A 8 -10.44 40.22 8.06
CA ASN A 8 -11.86 40.28 8.45
C ASN A 8 -12.50 38.89 8.30
N PHE A 9 -13.13 38.41 9.37
CA PHE A 9 -13.78 37.10 9.42
C PHE A 9 -15.30 37.25 9.30
N THR A 10 -15.92 36.48 8.41
CA THR A 10 -17.39 36.42 8.27
C THR A 10 -17.83 34.97 8.39
N LEU A 11 -18.73 34.69 9.33
CA LEU A 11 -19.33 33.36 9.56
C LEU A 11 -20.72 33.35 8.93
N ASP A 12 -20.98 32.39 8.04
CA ASP A 12 -22.26 32.24 7.34
C ASP A 12 -22.50 30.74 7.16
N GLU A 13 -23.73 30.24 7.38
CA GLU A 13 -24.05 28.80 7.51
C GLU A 13 -23.52 27.96 6.32
N GLY A 14 -22.29 27.43 6.43
CA GLY A 14 -21.63 26.62 5.42
C GLY A 14 -20.79 27.38 4.37
N GLN A 15 -20.58 28.69 4.53
CA GLN A 15 -19.69 29.51 3.70
C GLN A 15 -18.86 30.49 4.56
N ASP A 16 -18.20 29.97 5.58
CA ASP A 16 -17.26 30.77 6.36
C ASP A 16 -16.20 31.38 5.41
N LYS A 17 -15.84 32.66 5.61
CA LYS A 17 -14.93 33.41 4.73
C LYS A 17 -13.92 34.22 5.55
N ILE A 18 -12.68 34.25 5.07
CA ILE A 18 -11.63 35.18 5.49
C ILE A 18 -11.37 36.15 4.34
N LEU A 19 -11.43 37.45 4.62
CA LEU A 19 -10.96 38.50 3.73
C LEU A 19 -9.54 38.91 4.14
N VAL A 20 -8.56 38.75 3.25
CA VAL A 20 -7.19 39.24 3.43
C VAL A 20 -6.92 40.29 2.36
N ASN A 21 -6.69 41.54 2.74
CA ASN A 21 -6.39 42.63 1.80
C ASN A 21 -7.38 42.74 0.61
N GLN A 22 -8.67 42.49 0.86
CA GLN A 22 -9.78 42.45 -0.12
C GLN A 22 -9.91 41.17 -0.96
N ASP A 23 -9.02 40.20 -0.81
CA ASP A 23 -9.16 38.87 -1.41
C ASP A 23 -9.99 37.94 -0.52
N ASN A 24 -10.94 37.22 -1.12
CA ASN A 24 -11.85 36.29 -0.44
C ASN A 24 -11.28 34.87 -0.37
N PHE A 25 -11.18 34.33 0.83
CA PHE A 25 -10.82 32.95 1.12
C PHE A 25 -11.99 32.24 1.80
N ASN A 26 -12.65 31.30 1.12
CA ASN A 26 -13.66 30.47 1.77
C ASN A 26 -12.97 29.52 2.77
N LEU A 27 -13.34 29.59 4.04
CA LEU A 27 -13.07 28.58 5.04
C LEU A 27 -13.94 27.36 4.72
N LEU A 28 -13.25 26.28 4.36
CA LEU A 28 -13.86 25.09 3.77
C LEU A 28 -14.60 24.24 4.81
N LYS A 29 -15.66 23.57 4.34
CA LYS A 29 -16.35 22.43 5.00
C LYS A 29 -15.37 21.56 5.78
N THR A 30 -15.79 21.11 6.97
CA THR A 30 -15.03 20.15 7.79
C THR A 30 -14.51 18.99 6.93
N PRO A 31 -13.19 18.78 6.84
CA PRO A 31 -12.61 17.70 6.06
C PRO A 31 -13.16 16.33 6.47
N GLU A 32 -13.35 15.45 5.49
CA GLU A 32 -13.89 14.09 5.68
C GLU A 32 -13.14 13.32 6.78
N GLY A 33 -11.81 13.40 6.82
CA GLY A 33 -11.02 12.73 7.85
C GLY A 33 -11.30 13.19 9.28
N ILE A 34 -11.79 14.43 9.49
CA ILE A 34 -12.22 14.89 10.82
C ILE A 34 -13.53 14.21 11.22
N TRP A 35 -14.46 14.06 10.27
CA TRP A 35 -15.71 13.33 10.50
C TRP A 35 -15.42 11.87 10.83
N GLU A 36 -14.58 11.21 10.05
CA GLU A 36 -14.25 9.80 10.31
C GLU A 36 -13.54 9.61 11.64
N ALA A 37 -12.61 10.49 11.99
CA ALA A 37 -11.90 10.40 13.26
C ALA A 37 -12.87 10.56 14.43
N LYS A 38 -13.85 11.46 14.29
CA LYS A 38 -14.93 11.65 15.27
C LYS A 38 -15.82 10.42 15.38
N TYR A 39 -16.28 9.84 14.27
CA TYR A 39 -17.13 8.64 14.29
C TYR A 39 -16.43 7.46 14.96
N VAL A 40 -15.20 7.18 14.57
CA VAL A 40 -14.41 6.10 15.20
C VAL A 40 -14.23 6.38 16.68
N SER A 41 -13.89 7.62 17.08
CA SER A 41 -13.70 7.96 18.50
C SER A 41 -14.97 7.79 19.34
N ILE A 42 -16.13 8.14 18.80
CA ILE A 42 -17.43 7.95 19.49
C ILE A 42 -17.74 6.47 19.62
N LEU A 43 -17.49 5.67 18.58
CA LEU A 43 -17.71 4.22 18.62
C LEU A 43 -16.81 3.55 19.68
N LEU A 44 -15.53 3.92 19.73
CA LEU A 44 -14.57 3.38 20.69
C LEU A 44 -14.82 3.85 22.13
N SER A 45 -15.45 5.02 22.34
CA SER A 45 -15.79 5.50 23.69
C SER A 45 -17.02 4.81 24.28
N GLY A 46 -17.86 4.20 23.44
CA GLY A 46 -19.00 3.41 23.89
C GLY A 46 -18.55 2.16 24.67
N ASN A 47 -19.25 1.87 25.76
CA ASN A 47 -19.04 0.66 26.54
C ASN A 47 -20.01 -0.44 26.11
N GLY A 48 -19.54 -1.70 26.11
CA GLY A 48 -20.38 -2.88 25.92
C GLY A 48 -20.49 -3.40 24.49
N TYR A 49 -19.83 -2.77 23.51
CA TYR A 49 -19.71 -3.35 22.17
C TYR A 49 -18.78 -4.55 22.19
N LYS A 50 -19.30 -5.75 21.87
CA LYS A 50 -18.47 -6.95 21.70
C LYS A 50 -17.77 -6.99 20.35
N THR A 51 -18.37 -6.36 19.34
CA THR A 51 -17.86 -6.34 17.98
C THR A 51 -18.11 -4.98 17.35
N ILE A 52 -17.09 -4.44 16.67
CA ILE A 52 -17.16 -3.21 15.90
C ILE A 52 -16.82 -3.51 14.43
N LEU A 53 -17.59 -2.93 13.52
CA LEU A 53 -17.39 -3.02 12.07
C LEU A 53 -16.99 -1.64 11.57
N LEU A 54 -15.85 -1.54 10.87
CA LEU A 54 -15.31 -0.27 10.39
C LEU A 54 -15.00 -0.38 8.89
N GLU A 55 -15.73 0.35 8.06
CA GLU A 55 -15.46 0.45 6.63
C GLU A 55 -14.54 1.64 6.37
N GLU A 56 -13.31 1.38 5.94
CA GLU A 56 -12.30 2.41 5.65
C GLU A 56 -12.16 3.49 6.74
N PRO A 57 -11.85 3.13 8.00
CA PRO A 57 -11.76 4.06 9.13
C PRO A 57 -10.62 5.08 9.01
N ASP A 58 -9.89 5.09 7.90
CA ASP A 58 -8.79 5.97 7.56
C ASP A 58 -9.10 6.95 6.43
N ARG A 59 -10.31 6.88 5.86
CA ARG A 59 -10.71 7.71 4.73
C ARG A 59 -10.59 9.20 5.06
N GLY A 60 -9.95 9.94 4.14
CA GLY A 60 -9.75 11.39 4.25
C GLY A 60 -8.82 11.83 5.39
N MET A 61 -8.21 10.90 6.14
CA MET A 61 -7.32 11.24 7.26
C MET A 61 -5.90 11.51 6.81
N HIS A 62 -5.24 12.44 7.49
CA HIS A 62 -3.79 12.60 7.40
C HIS A 62 -3.08 11.32 7.92
N PRO A 63 -1.95 10.87 7.34
CA PRO A 63 -1.26 9.64 7.76
C PRO A 63 -0.97 9.56 9.27
N GLN A 64 -0.68 10.70 9.91
CA GLN A 64 -0.48 10.75 11.36
C GLN A 64 -1.75 10.43 12.14
N PHE A 65 -2.92 10.84 11.65
CA PHE A 65 -4.21 10.51 12.25
C PHE A 65 -4.58 9.05 12.00
N VAL A 66 -4.31 8.51 10.81
CA VAL A 66 -4.49 7.07 10.55
C VAL A 66 -3.74 6.25 11.59
N LYS A 67 -2.46 6.56 11.83
CA LYS A 67 -1.65 5.86 12.84
C LYS A 67 -2.27 5.93 14.24
N ARG A 68 -2.80 7.10 14.64
CA ARG A 68 -3.48 7.27 15.93
C ARG A 68 -4.77 6.46 16.01
N THR A 69 -5.56 6.45 14.94
CA THR A 69 -6.79 5.66 14.82
C THR A 69 -6.49 4.16 14.90
N THR A 70 -5.48 3.67 14.19
CA THR A 70 -5.02 2.27 14.28
C THR A 70 -4.62 1.90 15.72
N GLN A 71 -3.89 2.78 16.41
CA GLN A 71 -3.50 2.57 17.81
C GLN A 71 -4.71 2.54 18.75
N ALA A 72 -5.66 3.45 18.59
CA ALA A 72 -6.87 3.50 19.41
C ALA A 72 -7.72 2.24 19.24
N ILE A 73 -7.93 1.77 18.00
CA ILE A 73 -8.64 0.52 17.70
C ILE A 73 -7.90 -0.67 18.34
N LYS A 74 -6.57 -0.72 18.22
CA LYS A 74 -5.77 -1.79 18.83
C LYS A 74 -5.92 -1.81 20.35
N GLN A 75 -5.85 -0.66 20.99
CA GLN A 75 -6.05 -0.53 22.43
C GLN A 75 -7.44 -0.99 22.86
N GLU A 76 -8.48 -0.66 22.09
CA GLU A 76 -9.85 -1.11 22.36
C GLU A 76 -9.95 -2.65 22.35
N ILE A 77 -9.36 -3.29 21.33
CA ILE A 77 -9.32 -4.76 21.21
C ILE A 77 -8.61 -5.38 22.43
N GLU A 78 -7.44 -4.85 22.79
CA GLU A 78 -6.59 -5.41 23.84
C GLU A 78 -7.17 -5.19 25.25
N THR A 79 -7.77 -4.02 25.51
CA THR A 79 -8.22 -3.64 26.85
C THR A 79 -9.63 -4.11 27.18
N LYS A 80 -10.55 -4.08 26.21
CA LYS A 80 -11.96 -4.44 26.41
C LYS A 80 -12.32 -5.80 25.81
N GLY A 81 -11.41 -6.44 25.08
CA GLY A 81 -11.68 -7.70 24.40
C GLY A 81 -12.65 -7.56 23.21
N THR A 82 -12.82 -6.34 22.70
CA THR A 82 -13.68 -6.04 21.56
C THR A 82 -13.11 -6.67 20.29
N MET A 83 -13.94 -7.33 19.48
CA MET A 83 -13.55 -7.77 18.14
C MET A 83 -13.72 -6.61 17.16
N ALA A 84 -12.67 -6.24 16.42
CA ALA A 84 -12.78 -5.28 15.32
C ALA A 84 -12.66 -5.98 13.97
N LEU A 85 -13.63 -5.77 13.09
CA LEU A 85 -13.58 -6.16 11.69
C LEU A 85 -13.48 -4.88 10.86
N LEU A 86 -12.42 -4.77 10.07
CA LEU A 86 -12.14 -3.58 9.28
C LEU A 86 -11.81 -3.89 7.83
N THR A 87 -12.24 -3.02 6.94
CA THR A 87 -11.74 -2.94 5.56
C THR A 87 -10.90 -1.69 5.43
N THR A 88 -9.78 -1.78 4.70
CA THR A 88 -8.89 -0.63 4.50
C THR A 88 -8.00 -0.88 3.28
N HIS A 89 -7.59 0.21 2.64
CA HIS A 89 -6.55 0.23 1.62
C HIS A 89 -5.20 0.71 2.17
N ASN A 90 -5.11 0.94 3.48
CA ASN A 90 -3.96 1.55 4.11
C ASN A 90 -3.08 0.53 4.82
N THR A 91 -1.81 0.51 4.43
CA THR A 91 -0.79 -0.39 4.94
C THR A 91 -0.52 -0.19 6.43
N SER A 92 -0.86 0.96 7.00
CA SER A 92 -0.68 1.26 8.43
C SER A 92 -1.47 0.31 9.35
N PHE A 93 -2.55 -0.31 8.87
CA PHE A 93 -3.31 -1.32 9.62
C PHE A 93 -2.71 -2.72 9.54
N LEU A 94 -1.79 -2.96 8.60
CA LEU A 94 -1.09 -4.23 8.45
C LEU A 94 0.22 -4.18 9.23
N THR A 95 0.20 -4.83 10.39
CA THR A 95 1.34 -5.02 11.28
C THR A 95 1.60 -6.51 11.43
N THR A 96 2.76 -6.91 11.94
CA THR A 96 3.05 -8.33 12.23
C THR A 96 1.96 -8.97 13.10
N SER A 97 1.39 -8.22 14.06
CA SER A 97 0.29 -8.70 14.90
C SER A 97 -1.03 -8.87 14.13
N THR A 98 -1.38 -7.95 13.24
CA THR A 98 -2.67 -7.96 12.53
C THR A 98 -2.67 -8.81 11.27
N LEU A 99 -1.50 -9.06 10.66
CA LEU A 99 -1.33 -9.93 9.49
C LEU A 99 -1.83 -11.35 9.73
N SER A 100 -1.71 -11.86 10.97
CA SER A 100 -2.24 -13.17 11.38
C SER A 100 -3.77 -13.30 11.18
N ASN A 101 -4.49 -12.18 11.22
CA ASN A 101 -5.94 -12.10 11.08
C ASN A 101 -6.36 -11.33 9.82
N CYS A 102 -5.47 -11.20 8.84
CA CYS A 102 -5.73 -10.48 7.60
C CYS A 102 -6.28 -11.41 6.50
N TYR A 103 -7.28 -10.91 5.78
CA TYR A 103 -7.87 -11.55 4.61
C TYR A 103 -7.74 -10.63 3.41
N ARG A 104 -7.12 -11.13 2.34
CA ARG A 104 -7.00 -10.44 1.07
C ARG A 104 -8.13 -10.85 0.15
N PHE A 105 -8.86 -9.87 -0.36
CA PHE A 105 -9.91 -10.05 -1.35
C PHE A 105 -9.37 -9.63 -2.72
N SER A 106 -9.50 -10.49 -3.73
CA SER A 106 -9.06 -10.19 -5.09
C SER A 106 -10.08 -10.68 -6.12
N ARG A 107 -10.13 -10.02 -7.28
CA ARG A 107 -11.01 -10.42 -8.38
C ARG A 107 -10.30 -11.42 -9.27
N VAL A 108 -10.93 -12.57 -9.51
CA VAL A 108 -10.45 -13.61 -10.43
C VAL A 108 -11.56 -13.85 -11.47
N GLY A 109 -11.43 -13.21 -12.63
CA GLY A 109 -12.48 -13.18 -13.66
C GLY A 109 -13.77 -12.54 -13.15
N LYS A 110 -14.84 -13.34 -13.04
CA LYS A 110 -16.14 -12.91 -12.50
C LYS A 110 -16.34 -13.25 -11.02
N ALA A 111 -15.40 -13.95 -10.38
CA ALA A 111 -15.47 -14.35 -8.98
C ALA A 111 -14.56 -13.49 -8.09
N CYS A 112 -14.81 -13.54 -6.77
CA CYS A 112 -13.91 -13.00 -5.76
C CYS A 112 -13.16 -14.16 -5.08
N ALA A 113 -11.84 -14.10 -5.08
CA ALA A 113 -10.99 -14.98 -4.31
C ALA A 113 -10.69 -14.33 -2.95
N VAL A 114 -10.73 -15.14 -1.89
CA VAL A 114 -10.41 -14.71 -0.53
C VAL A 114 -9.24 -15.55 -0.03
N VAL A 115 -8.17 -14.90 0.40
CA VAL A 115 -6.99 -15.57 0.94
C VAL A 115 -6.70 -15.09 2.35
N SER A 116 -6.51 -16.04 3.28
CA SER A 116 -6.03 -15.74 4.62
C SER A 116 -4.50 -15.55 4.60
N VAL A 117 -4.05 -14.33 4.87
CA VAL A 117 -2.62 -13.97 4.89
C VAL A 117 -1.94 -14.62 6.10
N GLY A 118 -2.61 -14.66 7.25
CA GLY A 118 -2.03 -15.18 8.49
C GLY A 118 -1.60 -16.64 8.45
N LYS A 119 -2.36 -17.51 7.76
CA LYS A 119 -1.99 -18.93 7.60
C LYS A 119 -0.66 -19.12 6.86
N ILE A 120 -0.31 -18.18 5.99
CA ILE A 120 0.92 -18.20 5.19
C ILE A 120 2.10 -17.72 6.04
N VAL A 121 1.86 -16.65 6.80
CA VAL A 121 2.80 -15.98 7.71
C VAL A 121 3.27 -16.94 8.82
N HIS A 122 2.37 -17.66 9.49
CA HIS A 122 2.72 -18.52 10.64
C HIS A 122 3.50 -19.79 10.30
N HIS A 123 3.35 -20.34 9.08
CA HIS A 123 4.00 -21.59 8.70
C HIS A 123 5.38 -21.43 8.04
N LYS A 124 5.77 -20.22 7.59
CA LYS A 124 6.94 -20.04 6.70
C LYS A 124 7.89 -18.87 7.02
N LEU A 125 7.61 -18.01 8.00
CA LEU A 125 8.39 -16.77 8.22
C LEU A 125 9.65 -16.88 9.10
N LYS A 126 10.14 -18.07 9.50
CA LYS A 126 11.32 -18.15 10.38
C LYS A 126 12.60 -17.51 9.78
N GLY A 127 12.67 -17.30 8.45
CA GLY A 127 13.75 -16.59 7.76
C GLY A 127 13.44 -15.17 7.25
N LEU A 128 12.18 -14.73 7.26
CA LEU A 128 11.70 -13.56 6.50
C LEU A 128 11.60 -12.25 7.31
N ARG A 129 12.46 -12.05 8.33
CA ARG A 129 12.45 -10.79 9.11
C ARG A 129 12.57 -9.53 8.24
N LEU A 130 13.27 -9.63 7.11
CA LEU A 130 13.47 -8.54 6.16
C LEU A 130 12.22 -8.24 5.32
N PHE A 131 11.38 -9.25 5.06
CA PHE A 131 10.16 -9.14 4.26
C PHE A 131 8.94 -8.67 5.06
N ALA A 132 9.02 -8.72 6.39
CA ALA A 132 7.92 -8.29 7.26
C ALA A 132 7.56 -6.81 7.07
N ASN A 133 8.52 -5.96 6.71
CA ASN A 133 8.30 -4.54 6.47
C ASN A 133 7.65 -4.26 5.11
N ASP A 134 7.96 -5.09 4.10
CA ASP A 134 7.44 -4.93 2.73
C ASP A 134 6.13 -5.70 2.49
N LEU A 135 5.85 -6.70 3.31
CA LEU A 135 4.65 -7.53 3.22
C LEU A 135 3.35 -6.72 3.22
N PRO A 136 3.16 -5.68 4.07
CA PRO A 136 2.01 -4.77 3.96
C PRO A 136 1.79 -4.24 2.56
N ASN A 137 2.85 -3.73 1.90
CA ASN A 137 2.76 -3.18 0.54
C ASN A 137 2.42 -4.27 -0.48
N ILE A 138 3.05 -5.45 -0.33
CA ILE A 138 2.79 -6.62 -1.19
C ILE A 138 1.34 -7.12 -1.08
N CYS A 139 0.71 -7.02 0.09
CA CYS A 139 -0.69 -7.44 0.27
C CYS A 139 -1.67 -6.63 -0.61
N PHE A 140 -1.36 -5.37 -0.87
CA PHE A 140 -2.17 -4.49 -1.72
C PHE A 140 -1.76 -4.48 -3.19
N ALA A 141 -0.60 -5.06 -3.52
CA ALA A 141 -0.14 -5.14 -4.90
C ALA A 141 -1.06 -6.03 -5.76
N LYS A 142 -1.11 -5.72 -7.06
CA LYS A 142 -1.66 -6.63 -8.08
C LYS A 142 -0.57 -7.51 -8.67
N ARG A 143 0.64 -7.00 -8.81
CA ARG A 143 1.84 -7.72 -9.26
C ARG A 143 3.05 -7.21 -8.49
N VAL A 144 4.03 -8.08 -8.26
CA VAL A 144 5.26 -7.69 -7.56
C VAL A 144 6.49 -8.01 -8.42
N LEU A 145 7.40 -7.05 -8.51
CA LEU A 145 8.73 -7.21 -9.07
C LEU A 145 9.74 -7.24 -7.92
N PHE A 146 10.43 -8.37 -7.76
CA PHE A 146 11.42 -8.57 -6.71
C PHE A 146 12.82 -8.38 -7.24
N CYS A 147 13.56 -7.40 -6.73
CA CYS A 147 14.97 -7.18 -7.10
C CYS A 147 15.93 -7.69 -6.02
N GLU A 148 17.21 -7.88 -6.33
CA GLU A 148 18.15 -8.51 -5.39
C GLU A 148 18.52 -7.58 -4.23
N GLY A 149 18.81 -6.32 -4.54
CA GLY A 149 19.28 -5.32 -3.59
C GLY A 149 18.90 -3.88 -3.92
N ASP A 150 19.52 -2.94 -3.20
CA ASP A 150 19.18 -1.52 -3.27
C ASP A 150 19.49 -0.88 -4.63
N SER A 151 20.59 -1.28 -5.28
CA SER A 151 20.97 -0.75 -6.59
C SER A 151 19.94 -1.09 -7.66
N ASP A 152 19.51 -2.34 -7.73
CA ASP A 152 18.47 -2.80 -8.65
C ASP A 152 17.13 -2.15 -8.35
N TRP A 153 16.79 -2.02 -7.06
CA TRP A 153 15.58 -1.35 -6.62
C TRP A 153 15.56 0.08 -7.12
N LEU A 154 16.64 0.84 -6.90
CA LEU A 154 16.76 2.22 -7.37
C LEU A 154 16.62 2.28 -8.89
N PHE A 155 17.36 1.46 -9.61
CA PHE A 155 17.31 1.41 -11.07
C PHE A 155 15.89 1.12 -11.60
N LEU A 156 15.20 0.12 -11.05
CA LEU A 156 13.86 -0.25 -11.50
C LEU A 156 12.81 0.80 -11.15
N ASN A 157 12.92 1.48 -10.00
CA ASN A 157 12.03 2.60 -9.66
C ASN A 157 12.26 3.79 -10.60
N GLU A 158 13.52 4.12 -10.92
CA GLU A 158 13.82 5.16 -11.90
C GLU A 158 13.28 4.78 -13.29
N MET A 159 13.43 3.53 -13.71
CA MET A 159 12.82 3.04 -14.95
C MET A 159 11.29 3.16 -14.94
N GLU A 160 10.63 2.79 -13.84
CA GLU A 160 9.18 2.95 -13.70
C GLU A 160 8.76 4.42 -13.80
N MET A 161 9.48 5.31 -13.12
CA MET A 161 9.26 6.76 -13.21
C MET A 161 9.45 7.28 -14.63
N LEU A 162 10.47 6.83 -15.36
CA LEU A 162 10.70 7.20 -16.76
C LEU A 162 9.57 6.69 -17.66
N LEU A 163 9.09 5.46 -17.45
CA LEU A 163 7.98 4.89 -18.21
C LEU A 163 6.66 5.63 -17.96
N LEU A 164 6.44 6.11 -16.73
CA LEU A 164 5.28 6.92 -16.35
C LEU A 164 5.37 8.38 -16.83
N SER A 165 6.57 8.98 -16.78
CA SER A 165 6.82 10.40 -17.13
C SER A 165 7.06 10.67 -18.61
N CYS A 166 6.99 9.64 -19.47
CA CYS A 166 6.88 9.82 -20.91
C CYS A 166 5.53 10.47 -21.24
N GLU A 167 5.38 11.76 -20.96
CA GLU A 167 4.28 12.60 -21.48
C GLU A 167 4.41 12.75 -23.00
N ASP A 168 3.32 13.17 -23.63
CA ASP A 168 3.14 13.27 -25.09
C ASP A 168 3.99 14.38 -25.73
N ASN A 169 5.31 14.28 -25.62
CA ASN A 169 6.21 15.08 -26.43
C ASN A 169 6.18 14.55 -27.86
N ASN A 170 5.33 15.19 -28.68
CA ASN A 170 5.27 15.11 -30.15
C ASN A 170 6.58 15.51 -30.86
N SER A 171 7.74 15.40 -30.21
CA SER A 171 9.00 15.90 -30.73
C SER A 171 10.21 15.13 -30.22
N VAL A 172 10.24 13.82 -30.40
CA VAL A 172 11.51 13.11 -30.61
C VAL A 172 11.29 12.09 -31.71
N HIS A 173 11.67 12.48 -32.94
CA HIS A 173 11.91 11.53 -34.00
C HIS A 173 12.98 10.54 -33.55
N THR A 174 12.79 9.27 -33.94
CA THR A 174 13.65 8.09 -33.71
C THR A 174 13.66 7.53 -32.28
N GLU A 175 13.01 6.37 -32.05
CA GLU A 175 13.66 5.05 -32.26
C GLU A 175 12.98 3.84 -31.58
N ASN A 176 11.75 3.93 -31.05
CA ASN A 176 11.05 2.71 -30.59
C ASN A 176 9.56 2.71 -30.94
N GLU A 177 9.23 2.28 -32.17
CA GLU A 177 7.86 1.89 -32.56
C GLU A 177 7.24 0.92 -31.54
N PHE A 178 8.05 0.06 -30.92
CA PHE A 178 7.62 -0.83 -29.84
C PHE A 178 7.04 -0.06 -28.64
N LEU A 179 7.75 0.98 -28.17
CA LEU A 179 7.29 1.77 -27.03
C LEU A 179 6.05 2.57 -27.41
N ALA A 180 6.01 3.19 -28.60
CA ALA A 180 4.85 3.94 -29.06
C ALA A 180 3.58 3.08 -29.14
N ASN A 181 3.70 1.84 -29.65
CA ASN A 181 2.59 0.91 -29.81
C ASN A 181 2.13 0.27 -28.50
N HIS A 182 3.02 0.13 -27.52
CA HIS A 182 2.71 -0.51 -26.23
C HIS A 182 2.67 0.46 -25.05
N LYS A 183 2.85 1.77 -25.26
CA LYS A 183 2.96 2.81 -24.22
C LYS A 183 1.81 2.73 -23.23
N LYS A 184 0.59 2.74 -23.75
CA LYS A 184 -0.64 2.70 -22.95
C LYS A 184 -0.78 1.40 -22.16
N ASP A 185 -0.39 0.28 -22.75
CA ASP A 185 -0.41 -1.03 -22.08
C ASP A 185 0.67 -1.13 -21.00
N ILE A 186 1.86 -0.58 -21.25
CA ILE A 186 2.96 -0.54 -20.29
C ILE A 186 2.59 0.35 -19.11
N GLN A 187 2.08 1.55 -19.35
CA GLN A 187 1.61 2.48 -18.32
C GLN A 187 0.48 1.87 -17.47
N ASN A 188 -0.51 1.23 -18.11
CA ASN A 188 -1.58 0.55 -17.38
C ASN A 188 -1.05 -0.59 -16.51
N LYS A 189 -0.02 -1.30 -16.97
CA LYS A 189 0.58 -2.43 -16.24
C LYS A 189 1.57 -1.99 -15.17
N SER A 190 2.25 -0.84 -15.32
CA SER A 190 3.16 -0.30 -14.31
C SER A 190 2.41 0.27 -13.11
N CYS A 191 1.26 0.92 -13.31
CA CYS A 191 0.39 1.37 -12.20
C CYS A 191 -0.12 0.23 -11.29
N GLU A 192 0.01 -1.03 -11.73
CA GLU A 192 -0.39 -2.23 -10.98
C GLU A 192 0.80 -2.99 -10.37
N LEU A 193 2.03 -2.51 -10.62
CA LEU A 193 3.28 -3.13 -10.20
C LEU A 193 3.72 -2.56 -8.86
N THR A 194 4.31 -3.41 -8.03
CA THR A 194 5.01 -3.00 -6.81
C THR A 194 6.42 -3.55 -6.86
N ILE A 195 7.42 -2.67 -6.82
CA ILE A 195 8.83 -3.05 -6.84
C ILE A 195 9.32 -3.16 -5.40
N THR A 196 9.88 -4.32 -5.04
CA THR A 196 10.37 -4.58 -3.68
C THR A 196 11.63 -5.42 -3.69
N LYS A 197 12.35 -5.42 -2.57
CA LYS A 197 13.68 -6.03 -2.45
C LYS A 197 13.57 -7.43 -1.85
N LEU A 198 14.36 -8.36 -2.38
CA LEU A 198 14.58 -9.68 -1.77
C LEU A 198 15.46 -9.61 -0.53
N ASN A 199 16.34 -8.60 -0.49
CA ASN A 199 17.41 -8.48 0.51
C ASN A 199 18.26 -9.77 0.57
N GLY A 200 18.61 -10.31 -0.60
CA GLY A 200 19.45 -11.51 -0.76
C GLY A 200 18.82 -12.66 -1.56
N LYS A 201 19.65 -13.31 -2.38
CA LYS A 201 19.29 -14.40 -3.30
C LYS A 201 18.67 -15.63 -2.63
N MET A 202 18.93 -15.84 -1.33
CA MET A 202 18.40 -16.99 -0.59
C MET A 202 16.88 -16.90 -0.33
N ASN A 203 16.30 -15.71 -0.42
CA ASN A 203 14.88 -15.48 -0.08
C ASN A 203 13.94 -15.70 -1.27
N THR A 204 14.44 -15.87 -2.50
CA THR A 204 13.61 -15.93 -3.71
C THR A 204 12.55 -17.02 -3.63
N ASP A 205 12.93 -18.24 -3.23
CA ASP A 205 11.99 -19.37 -3.16
C ASP A 205 10.90 -19.15 -2.12
N GLU A 206 11.24 -18.52 -0.99
CA GLU A 206 10.26 -18.23 0.06
C GLU A 206 9.31 -17.10 -0.37
N CYS A 207 9.84 -16.03 -0.96
CA CYS A 207 9.05 -14.92 -1.50
C CYS A 207 8.09 -15.41 -2.59
N ARG A 208 8.57 -16.28 -3.50
CA ARG A 208 7.74 -16.93 -4.53
C ARG A 208 6.61 -17.73 -3.91
N LYS A 209 6.91 -18.59 -2.93
CA LYS A 209 5.90 -19.39 -2.21
C LYS A 209 4.86 -18.50 -1.52
N ILE A 210 5.28 -17.38 -0.93
CA ILE A 210 4.35 -16.41 -0.32
C ILE A 210 3.45 -15.80 -1.38
N CYS A 211 4.01 -15.25 -2.46
CA CYS A 211 3.24 -14.64 -3.56
C CYS A 211 2.26 -15.63 -4.20
N GLU A 212 2.69 -16.85 -4.47
CA GLU A 212 1.80 -17.92 -4.96
C GLU A 212 0.66 -18.19 -3.98
N SER A 213 0.96 -18.28 -2.68
CA SER A 213 -0.05 -18.57 -1.66
C SER A 213 -1.06 -17.42 -1.46
N ILE A 214 -0.67 -16.16 -1.69
CA ILE A 214 -1.60 -15.02 -1.71
C ILE A 214 -2.26 -14.78 -3.08
N GLY A 215 -2.00 -15.63 -4.07
CA GLY A 215 -2.53 -15.49 -5.43
C GLY A 215 -2.04 -14.22 -6.13
N LEU A 216 -0.76 -13.90 -5.96
CA LEU A 216 -0.12 -12.72 -6.52
C LEU A 216 0.94 -13.11 -7.56
N PRO A 217 0.81 -12.66 -8.82
CA PRO A 217 1.86 -12.78 -9.82
C PRO A 217 3.13 -12.05 -9.37
N CYS A 218 4.27 -12.74 -9.46
CA CYS A 218 5.58 -12.18 -9.11
C CYS A 218 6.63 -12.48 -10.18
N ILE A 219 7.57 -11.55 -10.34
CA ILE A 219 8.72 -11.66 -11.25
C ILE A 219 10.00 -11.39 -10.46
N PHE A 220 11.07 -12.11 -10.79
CA PHE A 220 12.39 -11.97 -10.18
C PHE A 220 13.41 -11.77 -11.30
N PRO A 221 13.76 -10.53 -11.69
CA PRO A 221 14.91 -10.27 -12.52
C PRO A 221 16.15 -10.47 -11.63
N LEU A 222 16.69 -11.67 -11.68
CA LEU A 222 17.91 -12.04 -10.97
C LEU A 222 19.09 -11.96 -11.92
N ASP A 223 20.26 -11.66 -11.39
CA ASP A 223 21.49 -11.71 -12.13
C ASP A 223 21.76 -13.13 -12.66
N LYS A 224 22.54 -13.22 -13.72
CA LYS A 224 22.82 -14.50 -14.40
C LYS A 224 23.44 -15.52 -13.45
N ASP A 225 24.32 -15.08 -12.57
CA ASP A 225 24.99 -15.90 -11.55
C ASP A 225 24.00 -16.47 -10.51
N ALA A 226 23.00 -15.68 -10.11
CA ALA A 226 21.94 -16.08 -9.20
C ALA A 226 21.04 -17.18 -9.79
N ARG A 227 20.73 -17.06 -11.09
CA ARG A 227 19.92 -18.03 -11.82
C ARG A 227 20.62 -19.39 -11.93
N GLU A 228 21.92 -19.39 -12.20
CA GLU A 228 22.71 -20.62 -12.31
C GLU A 228 22.80 -21.38 -10.98
N GLU A 229 22.80 -20.69 -9.83
CA GLU A 229 22.73 -21.32 -8.50
C GLU A 229 21.34 -21.92 -8.20
N GLN A 230 20.26 -21.27 -8.62
CA GLN A 230 18.90 -21.79 -8.46
C GLN A 230 18.67 -23.04 -9.30
N ASP A 231 19.08 -23.03 -10.57
CA ASP A 231 18.92 -24.18 -11.47
C ASP A 231 19.70 -25.41 -10.99
N LYS A 232 20.85 -25.21 -10.33
CA LYS A 232 21.61 -26.28 -9.67
C LYS A 232 20.85 -26.87 -8.46
N LYS A 233 20.21 -26.04 -7.64
CA LYS A 233 19.38 -26.49 -6.50
C LYS A 233 18.12 -27.24 -6.97
N THR A 234 17.43 -26.76 -7.99
CA THR A 234 16.21 -27.41 -8.51
C THR A 234 16.50 -28.76 -9.17
N LYS A 235 17.68 -28.92 -9.81
CA LYS A 235 18.11 -30.21 -10.37
C LYS A 235 18.43 -31.25 -9.30
N ASN A 236 19.02 -30.86 -8.17
CA ASN A 236 19.34 -31.78 -7.07
C ASN A 236 18.11 -32.27 -6.30
N LEU A 237 17.01 -31.51 -6.30
CA LEU A 237 15.74 -31.90 -5.67
C LEU A 237 14.90 -32.89 -6.48
N LYS A 238 15.21 -33.11 -7.76
CA LYS A 238 14.51 -34.07 -8.63
C LYS A 238 15.16 -35.46 -8.69
N THR A 239 16.23 -35.67 -7.91
CA THR A 239 17.03 -36.90 -7.94
C THR A 239 16.95 -37.68 -6.61
N ILE A 240 15.89 -37.47 -5.82
CA ILE A 240 15.58 -38.25 -4.61
C ILE A 240 14.18 -38.84 -4.76
#